data_AF-A0A1E3QE54-F1
#
_entry.id   AF-A0A1E3QE54-F1
#
_cell.length_a   1.000
_cell.length_b   1.000
_cell.length_c   1.000
_cell.angle_alpha   90.00
_cell.angle_beta   90.00
_cell.angle_gamma   90.00
#
_symmetry.space_group_name_H-M   'P 1'
#
loop_
_entity.id
_entity.type
_entity.pdbx_description
1 polymer ?
#
loop_
_entity_poly.entity_id
_entity_poly.type
_entity_poly.pdbx_seq_one_letter_code
_entity_poly.pdbx_strand_id
1 'polypeptide(L)'
;MSDVFAKLGLTDQFEACTASSTFIQQLAAVQIPDSAFNEWLFQDFIFVRAFAHFLASTISSVPNDPKFSFLSETLTGGFDVLKEEMRIFKEKAGDRGVDLPELPSFSASLDAELALDSAHLLTELRQEILRFSPFNDAYCTFLAVDLGAKSSSTFAERIAVLWAAEIVYLTAFKFVLRSEKFQADAGESLKGFMEWWGGNPAFDAYVDALSVAVRLVLETATEEGKEVVKRGIRKVLDLEVQFWDMSLSAGK
;
A
#
# COMPACT_ATOMS: atom_id res chain seq x y z
N MET A 1 -3.36 2.71 -17.11
CA MET A 1 -2.85 3.17 -15.80
C MET A 1 -1.87 4.35 -15.88
N SER A 2 -0.90 4.39 -16.82
CA SER A 2 0.12 5.46 -16.93
C SER A 2 -0.39 6.90 -17.14
N ASP A 3 -1.60 7.08 -17.67
CA ASP A 3 -2.13 8.38 -18.04
C ASP A 3 -2.40 9.33 -16.84
N VAL A 4 -2.72 8.81 -15.64
CA VAL A 4 -2.97 9.67 -14.47
C VAL A 4 -1.68 10.33 -13.99
N PHE A 5 -0.59 9.56 -13.83
CA PHE A 5 0.71 10.11 -13.42
C PHE A 5 1.27 11.09 -14.45
N ALA A 6 1.13 10.78 -15.75
CA ALA A 6 1.55 11.68 -16.82
C ALA A 6 0.81 13.03 -16.77
N LYS A 7 -0.52 13.01 -16.60
CA LYS A 7 -1.34 14.22 -16.48
C LYS A 7 -0.99 15.07 -15.26
N LEU A 8 -0.58 14.43 -14.17
CA LEU A 8 -0.20 15.11 -12.93
C LEU A 8 1.29 15.51 -12.89
N GLY A 9 2.10 15.10 -13.87
CA GLY A 9 3.55 15.33 -13.89
C GLY A 9 4.30 14.56 -12.79
N LEU A 10 3.87 13.32 -12.51
CA LEU A 10 4.40 12.47 -11.44
C LEU A 10 5.09 11.19 -11.95
N THR A 11 5.27 11.05 -13.27
CA THR A 11 5.81 9.83 -13.91
C THR A 11 7.16 9.42 -13.31
N ASP A 12 8.12 10.35 -13.22
CA ASP A 12 9.47 10.03 -12.76
C ASP A 12 9.48 9.49 -11.32
N GLN A 13 8.65 10.06 -10.44
CA GLN A 13 8.56 9.59 -9.05
C GLN A 13 7.81 8.27 -8.94
N PHE A 14 6.84 8.02 -9.83
CA PHE A 14 6.19 6.72 -9.91
C PHE A 14 7.17 5.64 -10.39
N GLU A 15 8.01 5.94 -11.38
CA GLU A 15 9.07 5.03 -11.81
C GLU A 15 10.09 4.78 -10.68
N ALA A 16 10.46 5.81 -9.92
CA ALA A 16 11.41 5.72 -8.82
C ALA A 16 10.99 4.75 -7.69
N CYS A 17 9.69 4.65 -7.40
CA CYS A 17 9.15 3.70 -6.41
C CYS A 17 8.63 2.38 -7.02
N THR A 18 8.83 2.15 -8.32
CA THR A 18 8.44 0.91 -8.99
C THR A 18 9.62 0.27 -9.72
N ALA A 19 9.64 0.32 -11.05
CA ALA A 19 10.64 -0.36 -11.85
C ALA A 19 12.05 0.20 -11.65
N SER A 20 12.23 1.46 -11.24
CA SER A 20 13.56 2.05 -11.00
C SER A 20 14.01 1.95 -9.55
N SER A 21 13.19 1.40 -8.64
CA SER A 21 13.57 1.19 -7.24
C SER A 21 14.69 0.16 -7.13
N THR A 22 15.72 0.47 -6.33
CA THR A 22 16.85 -0.44 -6.11
C THR A 22 16.39 -1.76 -5.48
N PHE A 23 15.45 -1.70 -4.54
CA PHE A 23 14.89 -2.89 -3.89
C PHE A 23 14.22 -3.81 -4.91
N ILE A 24 13.37 -3.23 -5.77
CA ILE A 24 12.63 -3.96 -6.81
C ILE A 24 13.56 -4.54 -7.87
N GLN A 25 14.59 -3.79 -8.28
CA GLN A 25 15.61 -4.26 -9.22
C GLN A 25 16.41 -5.44 -8.65
N GLN A 26 16.87 -5.34 -7.40
CA GLN A 26 17.60 -6.42 -6.74
C GLN A 26 16.71 -7.66 -6.54
N LEU A 27 15.44 -7.46 -6.19
CA LEU A 27 14.47 -8.55 -6.08
C LEU A 27 14.25 -9.24 -7.42
N ALA A 28 14.04 -8.49 -8.51
CA ALA A 28 13.90 -9.01 -9.87
C ALA A 28 15.15 -9.76 -10.38
N ALA A 29 16.34 -9.39 -9.89
CA ALA A 29 17.59 -10.05 -10.22
C ALA A 29 17.92 -11.26 -9.31
N VAL A 30 17.12 -11.48 -8.25
CA VAL A 30 17.39 -12.45 -7.17
C VAL A 30 18.73 -12.14 -6.47
N GLN A 31 18.97 -10.86 -6.21
CA GLN A 31 20.18 -10.32 -5.58
C GLN A 31 19.90 -9.60 -4.26
N ILE A 32 18.62 -9.46 -3.89
CA ILE A 32 18.26 -8.83 -2.62
C ILE A 32 18.74 -9.70 -1.45
N PRO A 33 19.42 -9.13 -0.43
CA PRO A 33 19.78 -9.87 0.78
C PRO A 33 18.55 -10.37 1.54
N ASP A 34 18.62 -11.55 2.15
CA ASP A 34 17.52 -12.07 2.96
C ASP A 34 17.15 -11.14 4.12
N SER A 35 18.13 -10.46 4.73
CA SER A 35 17.86 -9.49 5.79
C SER A 35 17.03 -8.30 5.30
N ALA A 36 17.33 -7.79 4.10
CA ALA A 36 16.58 -6.70 3.49
C ALA A 36 15.15 -7.13 3.16
N PHE A 37 14.98 -8.30 2.56
CA PHE A 37 13.63 -8.81 2.27
C PHE A 37 12.83 -9.07 3.56
N ASN A 38 13.46 -9.62 4.59
CA ASN A 38 12.80 -9.91 5.86
C ASN A 38 12.43 -8.63 6.63
N GLU A 39 13.25 -7.58 6.54
CA GLU A 39 12.91 -6.27 7.12
C GLU A 39 11.73 -5.62 6.40
N TRP A 40 11.73 -5.64 5.06
CA TRP A 40 10.58 -5.21 4.28
C TRP A 40 9.32 -5.97 4.70
N LEU A 41 9.39 -7.31 4.77
CA LEU A 41 8.27 -8.16 5.15
C LEU A 41 7.72 -7.80 6.55
N PHE A 42 8.61 -7.57 7.51
CA PHE A 42 8.24 -7.17 8.87
C PHE A 42 7.53 -5.81 8.88
N GLN A 43 8.08 -4.83 8.17
CA GLN A 43 7.53 -3.47 8.14
C GLN A 43 6.22 -3.40 7.33
N ASP A 44 6.12 -4.15 6.24
CA ASP A 44 4.94 -4.21 5.38
C ASP A 44 3.75 -4.85 6.11
N PHE A 45 4.02 -5.86 6.94
CA PHE A 45 3.01 -6.40 7.84
C PHE A 45 2.42 -5.35 8.80
N ILE A 46 3.25 -4.44 9.32
CA ILE A 46 2.78 -3.32 10.17
C ILE A 46 2.04 -2.28 9.33
N PHE A 47 2.55 -1.96 8.15
CA PHE A 47 1.93 -1.04 7.20
C PHE A 47 0.51 -1.47 6.84
N VAL A 48 0.31 -2.75 6.48
CA VAL A 48 -1.00 -3.32 6.13
C VAL A 48 -2.02 -3.10 7.25
N ARG A 49 -1.60 -3.15 8.51
CA ARG A 49 -2.51 -2.88 9.64
C ARG A 49 -2.96 -1.41 9.70
N ALA A 50 -2.06 -0.46 9.48
CA ALA A 50 -2.41 0.97 9.40
C ALA A 50 -3.26 1.25 8.14
N PHE A 51 -2.91 0.61 7.03
CA PHE A 51 -3.59 0.71 5.74
C PHE A 51 -5.04 0.23 5.83
N ALA A 52 -5.31 -0.86 6.55
CA ALA A 52 -6.67 -1.34 6.79
C ALA A 52 -7.56 -0.30 7.49
N HIS A 53 -7.04 0.38 8.51
CA HIS A 53 -7.76 1.44 9.22
C HIS A 53 -8.04 2.66 8.32
N PHE A 54 -7.08 3.00 7.46
CA PHE A 54 -7.24 4.03 6.43
C PHE A 54 -8.26 3.63 5.36
N LEU A 55 -8.27 2.36 4.93
CA LEU A 55 -9.24 1.83 3.98
C LEU A 55 -10.67 1.92 4.54
N ALA A 56 -10.87 1.55 5.81
CA ALA A 56 -12.15 1.74 6.50
C ALA A 56 -12.60 3.21 6.48
N SER A 57 -11.68 4.14 6.79
CA SER A 57 -11.93 5.58 6.71
C SER A 57 -12.29 6.04 5.30
N THR A 58 -11.69 5.43 4.27
CA THR A 58 -11.99 5.73 2.86
C THR A 58 -13.37 5.21 2.46
N ILE A 59 -13.73 3.98 2.85
CA ILE A 59 -15.05 3.38 2.63
C ILE A 59 -16.15 4.28 3.21
N SER A 60 -15.99 4.76 4.45
CA SER A 60 -16.97 5.64 5.09
C SER A 60 -17.15 7.00 4.42
N SER A 61 -16.19 7.41 3.59
CA SER A 61 -16.18 8.71 2.90
C SER A 61 -16.70 8.65 1.47
N VAL A 62 -17.05 7.46 0.96
CA VAL A 62 -17.58 7.30 -0.40
C VAL A 62 -18.88 8.11 -0.54
N PRO A 63 -18.95 9.07 -1.49
CA PRO A 63 -20.13 9.89 -1.67
C PRO A 63 -21.33 9.05 -2.12
N ASN A 64 -22.53 9.44 -1.69
CA ASN A 64 -23.78 8.93 -2.26
C ASN A 64 -24.04 9.56 -3.64
N ASP A 65 -23.16 9.27 -4.61
CA ASP A 65 -23.22 9.71 -5.99
C ASP A 65 -23.25 8.45 -6.89
N PRO A 66 -24.24 8.30 -7.79
CA PRO A 66 -24.33 7.14 -8.68
C PRO A 66 -23.06 6.79 -9.44
N LYS A 67 -22.19 7.77 -9.73
CA LYS A 67 -20.91 7.51 -10.42
C LYS A 67 -19.92 6.70 -9.59
N PHE A 68 -20.10 6.62 -8.28
CA PHE A 68 -19.29 5.80 -7.35
C PHE A 68 -20.05 4.58 -6.82
N SER A 69 -21.20 4.22 -7.40
CA SER A 69 -22.03 3.10 -6.94
C SER A 69 -21.28 1.74 -6.91
N PHE A 70 -20.31 1.54 -7.82
CA PHE A 70 -19.47 0.34 -7.86
C PHE A 70 -18.41 0.29 -6.74
N LEU A 71 -18.07 1.45 -6.16
CA LEU A 71 -16.86 1.60 -5.36
C LEU A 71 -17.04 1.05 -3.96
N SER A 72 -18.20 1.24 -3.32
CA SER A 72 -18.42 0.77 -1.95
C SER A 72 -18.27 -0.74 -1.83
N GLU A 73 -18.81 -1.51 -2.78
CA GLU A 73 -18.67 -2.97 -2.81
C GLU A 73 -17.21 -3.38 -3.09
N THR A 74 -16.57 -2.73 -4.07
CA THR A 74 -15.15 -2.94 -4.40
C THR A 74 -14.25 -2.74 -3.18
N LEU A 75 -14.40 -1.63 -2.46
CA LEU A 75 -13.57 -1.31 -1.30
C LEU A 75 -13.86 -2.23 -0.11
N THR A 76 -15.12 -2.59 0.13
CA THR A 76 -15.49 -3.54 1.19
C THR A 76 -14.89 -4.91 0.93
N GLY A 77 -14.97 -5.40 -0.32
CA GLY A 77 -14.31 -6.64 -0.73
C GLY A 77 -12.79 -6.58 -0.54
N GLY A 78 -12.15 -5.46 -0.87
CA GLY A 78 -10.73 -5.24 -0.58
C GLY A 78 -10.41 -5.34 0.91
N PHE A 79 -11.21 -4.68 1.77
CA PHE A 79 -11.03 -4.74 3.22
C PHE A 79 -11.18 -6.16 3.79
N ASP A 80 -12.15 -6.94 3.29
CA ASP A 80 -12.34 -8.33 3.71
C ASP A 80 -11.16 -9.23 3.31
N VAL A 81 -10.52 -8.95 2.16
CA VAL A 81 -9.32 -9.67 1.70
C VAL A 81 -8.10 -9.36 2.57
N LEU A 82 -7.97 -8.16 3.14
CA LEU A 82 -6.80 -7.80 3.99
C LEU A 82 -6.65 -8.72 5.22
N LYS A 83 -7.75 -9.27 5.75
CA LYS A 83 -7.68 -10.24 6.85
C LYS A 83 -6.98 -11.53 6.43
N GLU A 84 -7.30 -12.02 5.23
CA GLU A 84 -6.64 -13.19 4.66
C GLU A 84 -5.21 -12.87 4.26
N GLU A 85 -4.95 -11.67 3.75
CA GLU A 85 -3.58 -11.19 3.47
C GLU A 85 -2.70 -11.26 4.73
N MET A 86 -3.16 -10.74 5.87
CA MET A 86 -2.36 -10.81 7.10
C MET A 86 -2.14 -12.25 7.59
N ARG A 87 -3.08 -13.18 7.34
CA ARG A 87 -2.88 -14.61 7.61
C ARG A 87 -1.76 -15.19 6.74
N ILE A 88 -1.79 -14.87 5.44
CA ILE A 88 -0.80 -15.31 4.46
C ILE A 88 0.58 -14.71 4.76
N PHE A 89 0.64 -13.45 5.19
CA PHE A 89 1.88 -12.82 5.67
C PHE A 89 2.50 -13.59 6.82
N LYS A 90 1.71 -13.94 7.86
CA LYS A 90 2.19 -14.72 9.00
C LYS A 90 2.70 -16.10 8.58
N GLU A 91 1.99 -16.79 7.70
CA GLU A 91 2.40 -18.09 7.17
C GLU A 91 3.74 -18.00 6.43
N LYS A 92 3.84 -17.10 5.44
CA LYS A 92 5.05 -16.94 4.61
C LYS A 92 6.23 -16.38 5.39
N ALA A 93 6.00 -15.53 6.39
CA ALA A 93 7.04 -15.09 7.31
C ALA A 93 7.56 -16.24 8.17
N GLY A 94 6.67 -17.11 8.66
CA GLY A 94 7.01 -18.33 9.39
C GLY A 94 7.90 -19.27 8.59
N ASP A 95 7.58 -19.50 7.31
CA ASP A 95 8.40 -20.32 6.40
C ASP A 95 9.84 -19.77 6.22
N ARG A 96 10.01 -18.46 6.40
CA ARG A 96 11.31 -17.76 6.34
C ARG A 96 11.98 -17.60 7.72
N GLY A 97 11.37 -18.07 8.79
CA GLY A 97 11.86 -17.89 10.16
C GLY A 97 11.81 -16.45 10.65
N VAL A 98 10.93 -15.61 10.08
CA VAL A 98 10.73 -14.22 10.49
C VAL A 98 9.61 -14.18 11.53
N ASP A 99 9.95 -13.73 12.74
CA ASP A 99 8.98 -13.54 13.83
C ASP A 99 8.30 -12.18 13.68
N LEU A 100 7.07 -12.20 13.17
CA LEU A 100 6.24 -11.00 13.01
C LEU A 100 5.67 -10.55 14.37
N PRO A 101 5.48 -9.24 14.57
CA PRO A 101 4.97 -8.72 15.82
C PRO A 101 3.50 -9.10 16.01
N GLU A 102 3.05 -9.17 17.26
CA GLU A 102 1.62 -9.22 17.53
C GLU A 102 1.04 -7.81 17.43
N LEU A 103 0.22 -7.59 16.41
CA LEU A 103 -0.42 -6.31 16.15
C LEU A 103 -1.86 -6.30 16.68
N PRO A 104 -2.42 -5.11 16.96
CA PRO A 104 -3.84 -4.98 17.25
C PRO A 104 -4.66 -5.68 16.16
N SER A 105 -5.59 -6.55 16.57
CA SER A 105 -6.41 -7.30 15.61
C SER A 105 -7.29 -6.37 14.77
N PHE A 106 -7.69 -6.84 13.58
CA PHE A 106 -8.76 -6.18 12.84
C PHE A 106 -10.05 -6.24 13.63
N SER A 107 -10.85 -5.19 13.52
CA SER A 107 -12.16 -5.16 14.10
C SER A 107 -13.12 -6.14 13.40
N ALA A 108 -14.14 -6.57 14.14
CA ALA A 108 -15.16 -7.48 13.62
C ALA A 108 -16.03 -6.84 12.52
N SER A 109 -16.11 -5.51 12.47
CA SER A 109 -16.85 -4.74 11.47
C SER A 109 -16.13 -3.45 11.10
N LEU A 110 -16.51 -2.85 9.96
CA LEU A 110 -16.04 -1.52 9.54
C LEU A 110 -16.35 -0.44 10.58
N ASP A 111 -17.56 -0.46 11.18
CA ASP A 111 -17.95 0.52 12.20
C ASP A 111 -17.05 0.44 13.44
N ALA A 112 -16.68 -0.77 13.86
CA ALA A 112 -15.78 -0.98 14.98
C ALA A 112 -14.35 -0.52 14.64
N GLU A 113 -13.89 -0.72 13.40
CA GLU A 113 -12.60 -0.23 12.93
C GLU A 113 -12.56 1.31 12.93
N LEU A 114 -13.60 1.95 12.39
CA LEU A 114 -13.74 3.41 12.37
C LEU A 114 -13.81 4.05 13.76
N ALA A 115 -14.30 3.30 14.75
CA ALA A 115 -14.39 3.75 16.13
C ALA A 115 -13.05 3.75 16.87
N LEU A 116 -12.02 3.07 16.32
CA LEU A 116 -10.69 3.06 16.92
C LEU A 116 -10.11 4.47 17.01
N ASP A 117 -9.34 4.71 18.07
CA ASP A 117 -8.53 5.92 18.16
C ASP A 117 -7.27 5.76 17.32
N SER A 118 -7.21 6.46 16.19
CA SER A 118 -6.05 6.45 15.29
C SER A 118 -4.73 6.75 16.01
N ALA A 119 -4.73 7.65 17.00
CA ALA A 119 -3.51 8.00 17.74
C ALA A 119 -3.06 6.86 18.66
N HIS A 120 -4.02 6.14 19.26
CA HIS A 120 -3.73 4.97 20.06
C HIS A 120 -3.20 3.82 19.20
N LEU A 121 -3.90 3.48 18.11
CA LEU A 121 -3.47 2.46 17.15
C LEU A 121 -2.05 2.75 16.66
N LEU A 122 -1.78 3.98 16.22
CA LEU A 122 -0.45 4.37 15.74
C LEU A 122 0.62 4.28 16.84
N THR A 123 0.27 4.55 18.10
CA THR A 123 1.20 4.39 19.23
C THR A 123 1.60 2.94 19.41
N GLU A 124 0.66 2.01 19.29
CA GLU A 124 0.94 0.56 19.34
C GLU A 124 1.80 0.12 18.15
N LEU A 125 1.45 0.53 16.92
CA LEU A 125 2.23 0.19 15.73
C LEU A 125 3.65 0.76 15.78
N ARG A 126 3.82 2.00 16.25
CA ARG A 126 5.12 2.69 16.34
C ARG A 126 6.11 1.94 17.22
N GLN A 127 5.65 1.29 18.29
CA GLN A 127 6.53 0.48 19.14
C GLN A 127 7.20 -0.64 18.34
N GLU A 128 6.46 -1.25 17.41
CA GLU A 128 6.95 -2.32 16.55
C GLU A 128 7.76 -1.79 15.37
N ILE A 129 7.33 -0.69 14.74
CA ILE A 129 8.05 -0.04 13.62
C ILE A 129 9.49 0.27 14.01
N LEU A 130 9.66 0.91 15.17
CA LEU A 130 10.96 1.38 15.67
C LEU A 130 11.93 0.25 16.06
N ARG A 131 11.50 -1.02 16.05
CA ARG A 131 12.40 -2.17 16.24
C ARG A 131 13.38 -2.35 15.09
N PHE A 132 13.02 -1.94 13.87
CA PHE A 132 13.88 -2.04 12.69
C PHE A 132 14.15 -0.67 12.05
N SER A 133 13.10 0.09 11.71
CA SER A 133 13.26 1.29 10.89
C SER A 133 12.22 2.36 11.23
N PRO A 134 12.61 3.65 11.34
CA PRO A 134 11.66 4.73 11.56
C PRO A 134 10.88 5.15 10.32
N PHE A 135 11.27 4.68 9.12
CA PHE A 135 10.74 5.22 7.85
C PHE A 135 9.26 4.88 7.62
N ASN A 136 8.79 3.74 8.14
CA ASN A 136 7.39 3.34 8.06
C ASN A 136 6.46 4.18 8.95
N ASP A 137 6.98 4.79 10.03
CA ASP A 137 6.17 5.59 10.96
C ASP A 137 5.51 6.79 10.26
N ALA A 138 6.26 7.46 9.38
CA ALA A 138 5.75 8.58 8.61
C ALA A 138 4.62 8.15 7.65
N TYR A 139 4.70 6.94 7.09
CA TYR A 139 3.68 6.43 6.18
C TYR A 139 2.42 6.03 6.94
N CYS A 140 2.57 5.25 8.02
CA CYS A 140 1.46 4.87 8.89
C CYS A 140 0.76 6.10 9.49
N THR A 141 1.52 7.14 9.89
CA THR A 141 0.96 8.41 10.40
C THR A 141 0.12 9.10 9.33
N PHE A 142 0.66 9.23 8.11
CA PHE A 142 -0.03 9.88 7.01
C PHE A 142 -1.38 9.20 6.69
N LEU A 143 -1.40 7.87 6.64
CA LEU A 143 -2.62 7.11 6.36
C LEU A 143 -3.64 7.14 7.51
N ALA A 144 -3.20 6.81 8.73
CA ALA A 144 -4.12 6.58 9.84
C ALA A 144 -4.59 7.88 10.53
N VAL A 145 -3.78 8.95 10.49
CA VAL A 145 -4.04 10.21 11.20
C VAL A 145 -4.37 11.32 10.22
N ASP A 146 -3.46 11.65 9.30
CA ASP A 146 -3.64 12.80 8.41
C ASP A 146 -4.80 12.59 7.43
N LEU A 147 -5.04 11.34 7.01
CA LEU A 147 -6.15 10.94 6.15
C LEU A 147 -7.24 10.12 6.86
N GLY A 148 -7.13 9.96 8.18
CA GLY A 148 -8.06 9.16 8.97
C GLY A 148 -9.48 9.75 9.04
N ALA A 149 -10.45 8.95 9.50
CA ALA A 149 -11.87 9.31 9.54
C ALA A 149 -12.18 10.68 10.19
N LYS A 150 -11.40 11.09 11.20
CA LYS A 150 -11.59 12.36 11.94
C LYS A 150 -10.82 13.55 11.35
N SER A 151 -10.09 13.38 10.25
CA SER A 151 -9.31 14.45 9.61
C SER A 151 -10.15 15.28 8.64
N SER A 152 -9.61 16.43 8.21
CA SER A 152 -10.23 17.29 7.19
C SER A 152 -9.97 16.83 5.75
N SER A 153 -9.38 15.65 5.55
CA SER A 153 -9.10 15.10 4.23
C SER A 153 -10.38 14.84 3.45
N THR A 154 -10.30 14.99 2.14
CA THR A 154 -11.46 14.79 1.24
C THR A 154 -11.52 13.36 0.73
N PHE A 155 -12.70 12.88 0.34
CA PHE A 155 -12.83 11.60 -0.37
C PHE A 155 -11.91 11.51 -1.60
N ALA A 156 -11.81 12.60 -2.38
CA ALA A 156 -10.96 12.66 -3.57
C ALA A 156 -9.47 12.44 -3.25
N GLU A 157 -9.00 13.00 -2.13
CA GLU A 157 -7.64 12.78 -1.64
C GLU A 157 -7.43 11.34 -1.18
N ARG A 158 -8.35 10.81 -0.36
CA ARG A 158 -8.27 9.44 0.18
C ARG A 158 -8.28 8.39 -0.93
N ILE A 159 -9.19 8.48 -1.90
CA ILE A 159 -9.26 7.50 -2.99
C ILE A 159 -8.03 7.55 -3.89
N ALA A 160 -7.44 8.74 -4.09
CA ALA A 160 -6.22 8.90 -4.85
C ALA A 160 -4.98 8.35 -4.12
N VAL A 161 -4.89 8.56 -2.81
CA VAL A 161 -3.84 7.98 -1.96
C VAL A 161 -3.95 6.46 -1.92
N LEU A 162 -5.17 5.94 -1.73
CA LEU A 162 -5.44 4.50 -1.75
C LEU A 162 -5.01 3.88 -3.08
N TRP A 163 -5.45 4.47 -4.20
CA TRP A 163 -5.06 4.01 -5.53
C TRP A 163 -3.53 4.05 -5.72
N ALA A 164 -2.85 5.12 -5.28
CA ALA A 164 -1.43 5.29 -5.45
C ALA A 164 -0.60 4.21 -4.71
N ALA A 165 -0.99 3.86 -3.48
CA ALA A 165 -0.32 2.80 -2.72
C ALA A 165 -0.46 1.45 -3.43
N GLU A 166 -1.67 1.12 -3.88
CA GLU A 166 -1.95 -0.18 -4.50
C GLU A 166 -1.32 -0.32 -5.90
N ILE A 167 -1.34 0.74 -6.72
CA ILE A 167 -0.76 0.69 -8.07
C ILE A 167 0.76 0.59 -8.06
N VAL A 168 1.43 1.13 -7.03
CA VAL A 168 2.87 0.97 -6.82
C VAL A 168 3.19 -0.50 -6.62
N TYR A 169 2.50 -1.18 -5.70
CA TYR A 169 2.69 -2.61 -5.43
C TYR A 169 2.39 -3.47 -6.66
N LEU A 170 1.23 -3.27 -7.30
CA LEU A 170 0.86 -4.00 -8.52
C LEU A 170 1.94 -3.88 -9.61
N THR A 171 2.41 -2.65 -9.85
CA THR A 171 3.37 -2.37 -10.93
C THR A 171 4.76 -2.92 -10.60
N ALA A 172 5.22 -2.72 -9.37
CA ALA A 172 6.52 -3.18 -8.89
C ALA A 172 6.62 -4.71 -8.95
N PHE A 173 5.62 -5.43 -8.45
CA PHE A 173 5.66 -6.89 -8.43
C PHE A 173 5.36 -7.53 -9.79
N LYS A 174 4.57 -6.87 -10.66
CA LYS A 174 4.51 -7.27 -12.07
C LYS A 174 5.85 -7.14 -12.78
N PHE A 175 6.63 -6.11 -12.48
CA PHE A 175 7.97 -5.97 -13.02
C PHE A 175 8.87 -7.13 -12.56
N VAL A 176 8.86 -7.47 -11.27
CA VAL A 176 9.60 -8.64 -10.72
C VAL A 176 9.19 -9.93 -11.41
N LEU A 177 7.88 -10.22 -11.50
CA LEU A 177 7.38 -11.47 -12.09
C LEU A 177 7.68 -11.60 -13.59
N ARG A 178 7.87 -10.48 -14.31
CA ARG A 178 8.27 -10.50 -15.73
C ARG A 178 9.76 -10.71 -15.94
N SER A 179 10.59 -10.62 -14.90
CA SER A 179 12.02 -10.87 -15.00
C SER A 179 12.30 -12.35 -15.28
N GLU A 180 12.95 -12.64 -16.41
CA GLU A 180 13.41 -13.99 -16.73
C GLU A 180 14.35 -14.55 -15.66
N LYS A 181 15.19 -13.68 -15.07
CA LYS A 181 16.11 -14.05 -14.01
C LYS A 181 15.37 -14.46 -12.73
N PHE A 182 14.32 -13.72 -12.36
CA PHE A 182 13.47 -14.08 -11.23
C PHE A 182 12.76 -15.40 -11.48
N GLN A 183 12.21 -15.58 -12.69
CA GLN A 183 11.52 -16.82 -13.05
C GLN A 183 12.45 -18.04 -13.05
N ALA A 184 13.71 -17.89 -13.46
CA ALA A 184 14.68 -18.97 -13.45
C ALA A 184 15.15 -19.33 -12.02
N ASP A 185 15.44 -18.32 -11.19
CA ASP A 185 16.27 -18.55 -10.00
C ASP A 185 15.54 -18.37 -8.66
N ALA A 186 14.39 -17.68 -8.62
CA ALA A 186 13.64 -17.51 -7.38
C ALA A 186 12.96 -18.83 -6.96
N GLY A 187 13.04 -19.13 -5.66
CA GLY A 187 12.32 -20.26 -5.06
C GLY A 187 10.80 -20.07 -5.06
N GLU A 188 10.05 -21.17 -4.96
CA GLU A 188 8.57 -21.17 -5.04
C GLU A 188 7.91 -20.28 -3.98
N SER A 189 8.44 -20.28 -2.74
CA SER A 189 7.93 -19.42 -1.66
C SER A 189 7.99 -17.92 -2.03
N LEU A 190 9.13 -17.47 -2.58
CA LEU A 190 9.32 -16.06 -2.98
C LEU A 190 8.44 -15.71 -4.18
N LYS A 191 8.30 -16.61 -5.16
CA LYS A 191 7.39 -16.44 -6.30
C LYS A 191 5.94 -16.30 -5.84
N GLY A 192 5.48 -17.21 -4.98
CA GLY A 192 4.13 -17.16 -4.41
C GLY A 192 3.90 -15.90 -3.57
N PHE A 193 4.93 -15.30 -2.96
CA PHE A 193 4.82 -13.98 -2.32
C PHE A 193 4.51 -12.89 -3.35
N MET A 194 5.26 -12.82 -4.45
CA MET A 194 5.08 -11.81 -5.49
C MET A 194 3.77 -11.99 -6.27
N GLU A 195 3.31 -13.22 -6.46
CA GLU A 195 2.06 -13.53 -7.17
C GLU A 195 0.82 -12.95 -6.48
N TRP A 196 0.85 -12.73 -5.16
CA TRP A 196 -0.27 -12.15 -4.43
C TRP A 196 -0.69 -10.78 -4.98
N TRP A 197 0.28 -9.90 -5.25
CA TRP A 197 0.03 -8.58 -5.85
C TRP A 197 0.27 -8.55 -7.35
N GLY A 198 1.33 -9.19 -7.84
CA GLY A 198 1.72 -9.07 -9.25
C GLY A 198 1.01 -10.05 -10.19
N GLY A 199 0.50 -11.16 -9.66
CA GLY A 199 -0.05 -12.28 -10.43
C GLY A 199 -1.54 -12.56 -10.21
N ASN A 200 -2.17 -11.90 -9.23
CA ASN A 200 -3.58 -12.11 -8.86
C ASN A 200 -4.53 -11.24 -9.70
N PRO A 201 -5.37 -11.82 -10.58
CA PRO A 201 -6.31 -11.06 -11.40
C PRO A 201 -7.35 -10.27 -10.59
N ALA A 202 -7.67 -10.70 -9.37
CA ALA A 202 -8.60 -9.97 -8.51
C ALA A 202 -8.00 -8.65 -8.01
N PHE A 203 -6.70 -8.65 -7.70
CA PHE A 203 -5.98 -7.44 -7.30
C PHE A 203 -5.83 -6.46 -8.48
N ASP A 204 -5.56 -6.98 -9.67
CA ASP A 204 -5.62 -6.21 -10.92
C ASP A 204 -6.95 -5.47 -11.10
N ALA A 205 -8.07 -6.20 -11.00
CA ALA A 205 -9.40 -5.64 -11.16
C ALA A 205 -9.72 -4.60 -10.07
N TYR A 206 -9.27 -4.83 -8.84
CA TYR A 206 -9.40 -3.90 -7.73
C TYR A 206 -8.65 -2.59 -8.02
N VAL A 207 -7.38 -2.64 -8.40
CA VAL A 207 -6.59 -1.45 -8.73
C VAL A 207 -7.13 -0.70 -9.94
N ASP A 208 -7.64 -1.40 -10.95
CA ASP A 208 -8.30 -0.79 -12.10
C ASP A 208 -9.58 -0.03 -11.69
N ALA A 209 -10.40 -0.61 -10.80
CA ALA A 209 -11.58 0.06 -10.26
C ALA A 209 -11.22 1.33 -9.45
N LEU A 210 -10.15 1.28 -8.65
CA LEU A 210 -9.60 2.46 -7.98
C LEU A 210 -9.15 3.54 -8.98
N SER A 211 -8.46 3.15 -10.04
CA SER A 211 -8.04 4.06 -11.12
C SER A 211 -9.24 4.75 -11.79
N VAL A 212 -10.35 4.03 -12.00
CA VAL A 212 -11.60 4.63 -12.50
C VAL A 212 -12.12 5.70 -11.53
N ALA A 213 -12.18 5.39 -10.24
CA ALA A 213 -12.62 6.36 -9.23
C ALA A 213 -11.72 7.62 -9.19
N VAL A 214 -10.40 7.45 -9.29
CA VAL A 214 -9.44 8.57 -9.36
C VAL A 214 -9.65 9.44 -10.59
N ARG A 215 -9.94 8.86 -11.76
CA ARG A 215 -10.26 9.63 -12.97
C ARG A 215 -11.53 10.45 -12.79
N LEU A 216 -12.58 9.85 -12.23
CA LEU A 216 -13.86 10.53 -11.98
C LEU A 216 -13.72 11.73 -11.02
N VAL A 217 -12.90 11.59 -9.96
CA VAL A 217 -12.65 12.74 -9.06
C VAL A 217 -11.85 13.83 -9.76
N LEU A 218 -10.83 13.49 -10.56
CA LEU A 218 -10.02 14.47 -11.30
C LEU A 218 -10.79 15.21 -12.40
N GLU A 219 -11.73 14.53 -13.07
CA GLU A 219 -12.57 15.12 -14.12
C GLU A 219 -13.50 16.22 -13.58
N THR A 220 -13.92 16.10 -12.32
CA THR A 220 -14.90 17.01 -11.70
C THR A 220 -14.29 17.95 -10.66
N ALA A 221 -13.01 17.80 -10.33
CA ALA A 221 -12.31 18.63 -9.36
C ALA A 221 -12.00 20.04 -9.88
N THR A 222 -12.05 21.03 -8.98
CA THR A 222 -11.45 22.34 -9.22
C THR A 222 -9.94 22.23 -9.31
N GLU A 223 -9.25 23.29 -9.74
CA GLU A 223 -7.78 23.30 -9.77
C GLU A 223 -7.19 23.09 -8.38
N GLU A 224 -7.77 23.69 -7.33
CA GLU A 224 -7.34 23.44 -5.95
C GLU A 224 -7.55 21.97 -5.56
N GLY A 225 -8.67 21.36 -5.96
CA GLY A 225 -8.95 19.95 -5.72
C GLY A 225 -7.97 19.01 -6.42
N LYS A 226 -7.60 19.32 -7.67
CA LYS A 226 -6.57 18.57 -8.41
C LYS A 226 -5.21 18.68 -7.73
N GLU A 227 -4.87 19.85 -7.22
CA GLU A 227 -3.61 20.04 -6.47
C GLU A 227 -3.61 19.30 -5.13
N VAL A 228 -4.75 19.18 -4.44
CA VAL A 228 -4.88 18.31 -3.25
C VAL A 228 -4.61 16.84 -3.63
N VAL A 229 -5.30 16.33 -4.66
CA VAL A 229 -5.11 14.95 -5.16
C VAL A 229 -3.65 14.70 -5.55
N LYS A 230 -3.05 15.62 -6.31
CA LYS A 230 -1.66 15.55 -6.75
C LYS A 230 -0.68 15.49 -5.58
N ARG A 231 -0.88 16.34 -4.55
CA ARG A 231 -0.04 16.32 -3.34
C ARG A 231 -0.17 15.02 -2.57
N GLY A 232 -1.39 14.48 -2.42
CA GLY A 232 -1.62 13.19 -1.79
C GLY A 232 -0.88 12.06 -2.51
N ILE A 233 -1.04 11.97 -3.84
CA ILE A 233 -0.33 10.98 -4.66
C ILE A 233 1.19 11.18 -4.54
N ARG A 234 1.71 12.40 -4.71
CA ARG A 234 3.15 12.68 -4.57
C ARG A 234 3.68 12.20 -3.22
N LYS A 235 2.95 12.49 -2.14
CA LYS A 235 3.34 12.10 -0.78
C LYS A 235 3.45 10.58 -0.64
N VAL A 236 2.51 9.82 -1.23
CA VAL A 236 2.61 8.36 -1.31
C VAL A 236 3.88 7.93 -2.05
N LEU A 237 4.12 8.44 -3.26
CA LEU A 237 5.29 8.04 -4.05
C LEU A 237 6.62 8.33 -3.31
N ASP A 238 6.71 9.47 -2.61
CA ASP A 238 7.88 9.82 -1.81
C ASP A 238 8.04 8.92 -0.57
N LEU A 239 6.93 8.47 0.04
CA LEU A 239 6.94 7.54 1.17
C LEU A 239 7.29 6.12 0.70
N GLU A 240 6.80 5.68 -0.46
CA GLU A 240 7.13 4.38 -1.06
C GLU A 240 8.63 4.26 -1.36
N VAL A 241 9.27 5.31 -1.90
CA VAL A 241 10.73 5.31 -2.08
C VAL A 241 11.45 5.06 -0.75
N GLN A 242 11.06 5.79 0.31
CA GLN A 242 11.65 5.62 1.64
C GLN A 242 11.38 4.23 2.23
N PHE A 243 10.20 3.68 1.95
CA PHE A 243 9.79 2.36 2.39
C PHE A 243 10.62 1.26 1.71
N TRP A 244 10.89 1.36 0.41
CA TRP A 244 11.81 0.44 -0.27
C TRP A 244 13.25 0.58 0.24
N ASP A 245 13.73 1.81 0.39
CA ASP A 245 15.13 2.11 0.73
C ASP A 245 15.49 1.75 2.18
N MET A 246 14.52 1.72 3.10
CA MET A 246 14.79 1.36 4.49
C MET A 246 15.41 -0.03 4.60
N SER A 247 14.89 -0.97 3.81
CA SER A 247 15.29 -2.36 3.80
C SER A 247 16.70 -2.58 3.23
N LEU A 248 17.20 -1.63 2.43
CA LEU A 248 18.55 -1.66 1.87
C LEU A 248 19.59 -0.99 2.78
N SER A 249 19.15 -0.28 3.82
CA SER A 249 20.01 0.47 4.72
C SER A 249 20.57 -0.37 5.87
N ALA A 250 20.01 -1.57 6.12
CA ALA A 250 20.35 -2.48 7.22
C ALA A 250 21.71 -3.20 7.13
N GLY A 251 22.61 -2.71 6.26
CA GLY A 251 23.98 -3.18 6.11
C GLY A 251 25.04 -2.21 6.62
N LYS A 252 24.69 -1.23 7.47
CA LYS A 252 25.63 -0.25 8.05
C LYS A 252 25.70 -0.34 9.57
#